data_AF-A0A7C6YN30-F1
#
_entry.id   AF-A0A7C6YN30-F1
#
_cell.length_a   1.000
_cell.length_b   1.000
_cell.length_c   1.000
_cell.angle_alpha   90.00
_cell.angle_beta   90.00
_cell.angle_gamma   90.00
#
_symmetry.space_group_name_H-M   'P 1'
#
loop_
_entity.id
_entity.type
_entity.pdbx_description
1 polymer ?
#
loop_
_entity_poly.entity_id
_entity_poly.type
_entity_poly.pdbx_seq_one_letter_code
_entity_poly.pdbx_strand_id
1 'polypeptide(L)'
;DKRIERLFKQHPDAYLFESLPGAGPVLAPRLLSAFGTNRARHPDARSMQAYAGIAPVIERSGKSCWTHWRWNCPKFLRQTFHEFAKNSIPKSAWAHAFYELQKSRGKGHNAAIRSLAFKWVRIIHTCWQTRTPYHEQLYMQRLEQRGSPLVDLVAASTRVA
;
A
#
# COMPACT_ATOMS: atom_id res chain seq x y z
N ASP A 1 -2.93 1.15 24.07
CA ASP A 1 -2.45 2.28 23.25
C ASP A 1 -1.13 2.88 23.70
N LYS A 2 -1.03 3.51 24.88
CA LYS A 2 0.23 4.16 25.36
C LYS A 2 1.49 3.27 25.32
N ARG A 3 1.35 1.96 25.61
CA ARG A 3 2.46 1.00 25.53
C ARG A 3 2.95 0.77 24.09
N ILE A 4 2.02 0.67 23.13
CA ILE A 4 2.35 0.45 21.72
C ILE A 4 3.06 1.68 21.18
N GLU A 5 2.56 2.88 21.48
CA GLU A 5 3.18 4.14 21.07
C GLU A 5 4.64 4.24 21.56
N ARG A 6 4.87 3.94 22.85
CA ARG A 6 6.21 3.96 23.44
C ARG A 6 7.16 2.99 22.74
N LEU A 7 6.73 1.74 22.56
CA LEU A 7 7.54 0.71 21.91
C LEU A 7 7.79 1.03 20.43
N PHE A 8 6.80 1.60 19.76
CA PHE A 8 6.93 2.04 18.38
C PHE A 8 7.99 3.13 18.23
N LYS A 9 7.94 4.19 19.05
CA LYS A 9 8.93 5.27 19.04
C LYS A 9 10.35 4.81 19.33
N GLN A 10 10.52 3.71 20.06
CA GLN A 10 11.83 3.12 20.35
C GLN A 10 12.34 2.20 19.22
N HIS A 11 11.49 1.84 18.26
CA HIS A 11 11.86 0.90 17.21
C HIS A 11 12.77 1.58 16.16
N PRO A 12 13.88 0.96 15.75
CA PRO A 12 14.83 1.56 14.80
C PRO A 12 14.19 1.99 13.48
N ASP A 13 13.24 1.19 12.96
CA ASP A 13 12.55 1.43 11.70
C ASP A 13 11.26 2.28 11.83
N ALA A 14 10.96 2.89 12.99
CA ALA A 14 9.72 3.65 13.20
C ALA A 14 9.52 4.76 12.16
N TYR A 15 10.58 5.52 11.89
CA TYR A 15 10.61 6.63 10.94
C TYR A 15 10.16 6.23 9.52
N LEU A 16 10.40 4.97 9.11
CA LEU A 16 9.98 4.47 7.80
C LEU A 16 8.45 4.45 7.68
N PHE A 17 7.76 4.05 8.74
CA PHE A 17 6.31 3.93 8.74
C PHE A 17 5.60 5.23 9.13
N GLU A 18 6.27 6.10 9.89
CA GLU A 18 5.80 7.47 10.17
C GLU A 18 5.80 8.34 8.91
N SER A 19 6.75 8.14 7.99
CA SER A 19 6.82 8.88 6.73
C SER A 19 5.66 8.61 5.76
N LEU A 20 4.83 7.59 6.03
CA LEU A 20 3.76 7.17 5.13
C LEU A 20 2.52 8.08 5.27
N PRO A 21 1.96 8.58 4.15
CA PRO A 21 0.81 9.48 4.19
C PRO A 21 -0.43 8.76 4.72
N GLY A 22 -1.01 9.29 5.79
CA GLY A 22 -2.23 8.74 6.40
C GLY A 22 -2.03 7.50 7.29
N ALA A 23 -0.79 7.10 7.58
CA ALA A 23 -0.53 6.01 8.53
C ALA A 23 -0.88 6.43 9.98
N GLY A 24 -0.38 7.58 10.42
CA GLY A 24 -0.64 8.11 11.77
C GLY A 24 -0.21 7.17 12.90
N PRO A 25 -0.56 7.50 14.16
CA PRO A 25 -0.08 6.77 15.34
C PRO A 25 -0.66 5.36 15.48
N VAL A 26 -1.74 5.04 14.75
CA VAL A 26 -2.42 3.74 14.83
C VAL A 26 -1.95 2.79 13.73
N LEU A 27 -1.87 3.22 12.47
CA LEU A 27 -1.51 2.30 11.38
C LEU A 27 0.00 2.17 11.21
N ALA A 28 0.80 3.19 11.53
CA ALA A 28 2.25 3.09 11.46
C ALA A 28 2.83 1.91 12.28
N PRO A 29 2.48 1.70 13.57
CA PRO A 29 2.94 0.54 14.33
C PRO A 29 2.39 -0.80 13.81
N ARG A 30 1.18 -0.81 13.24
CA ARG A 30 0.59 -2.02 12.63
C ARG A 30 1.34 -2.43 11.37
N LEU A 31 1.67 -1.45 10.52
CA LEU A 31 2.47 -1.67 9.31
C LEU A 31 3.89 -2.11 9.69
N LEU A 32 4.51 -1.49 10.70
CA LEU A 32 5.81 -1.91 11.21
C LEU A 32 5.78 -3.36 11.66
N SER A 33 4.77 -3.74 12.43
CA SER A 33 4.58 -5.12 12.90
C SER A 33 4.33 -6.12 11.77
N ALA A 34 3.74 -5.67 10.65
CA ALA A 34 3.50 -6.52 9.48
C ALA A 34 4.81 -6.96 8.81
N PHE A 35 5.76 -6.03 8.65
CA PHE A 35 7.06 -6.29 8.04
C PHE A 35 8.07 -6.89 9.05
N GLY A 36 8.07 -6.38 10.28
CA GLY A 36 9.00 -6.78 11.33
C GLY A 36 10.45 -6.38 11.06
N THR A 37 11.36 -6.94 11.85
CA THR A 37 12.81 -6.67 11.79
C THR A 37 13.56 -7.59 10.82
N ASN A 38 13.07 -8.80 10.59
CA ASN A 38 13.71 -9.77 9.71
C ASN A 38 13.41 -9.47 8.23
N ARG A 39 14.37 -8.83 7.56
CA ARG A 39 14.31 -8.44 6.14
C ARG A 39 14.23 -9.60 5.16
N ALA A 40 14.76 -10.77 5.53
CA ALA A 40 14.77 -11.96 4.69
C ALA A 40 13.40 -12.67 4.64
N ARG A 41 12.49 -12.40 5.59
CA ARG A 41 11.16 -13.02 5.65
C ARG A 41 10.33 -12.75 4.39
N HIS A 42 10.50 -11.56 3.82
CA HIS A 42 9.84 -11.16 2.58
C HIS A 42 10.90 -10.70 1.58
N PRO A 43 11.49 -11.63 0.81
CA PRO A 43 12.57 -11.31 -0.13
C PRO A 43 12.10 -10.34 -1.22
N ASP A 44 10.82 -10.42 -1.59
CA ASP A 44 10.19 -9.54 -2.55
C ASP A 44 8.82 -9.04 -2.05
N ALA A 45 8.34 -7.96 -2.67
CA ALA A 45 7.05 -7.37 -2.31
C ALA A 45 5.86 -8.31 -2.57
N ARG A 46 5.96 -9.22 -3.55
CA ARG A 46 4.88 -10.17 -3.90
C ARG A 46 4.68 -11.18 -2.77
N SER A 47 5.75 -11.60 -2.10
CA SER A 47 5.69 -12.42 -0.88
C SER A 47 4.84 -11.75 0.19
N MET A 48 5.09 -10.47 0.50
CA MET A 48 4.27 -9.71 1.46
C MET A 48 2.82 -9.56 0.99
N GLN A 49 2.58 -9.22 -0.28
CA GLN A 49 1.23 -9.06 -0.82
C GLN A 49 0.42 -10.36 -0.74
N ALA A 50 1.06 -11.51 -1.01
CA ALA A 50 0.43 -12.82 -0.92
C ALA A 50 0.17 -13.21 0.54
N TYR A 51 1.15 -13.02 1.42
CA TYR A 51 1.03 -13.30 2.85
C TYR A 51 -0.10 -12.49 3.50
N ALA A 52 -0.15 -11.18 3.25
CA ALA A 52 -1.16 -10.28 3.78
C ALA A 52 -2.54 -10.41 3.09
N GLY A 53 -2.69 -11.27 2.09
CA GLY A 53 -3.95 -11.48 1.38
C GLY A 53 -4.42 -10.30 0.52
N ILE A 54 -3.50 -9.41 0.15
CA ILE A 54 -3.76 -8.25 -0.72
C ILE A 54 -3.67 -8.64 -2.20
N ALA A 55 -2.72 -9.50 -2.56
CA ALA A 55 -2.60 -10.04 -3.90
C ALA A 55 -3.88 -10.81 -4.30
N PRO A 56 -4.45 -10.55 -5.48
CA PRO A 56 -5.54 -11.35 -5.99
C PRO A 56 -5.07 -12.79 -6.28
N VAL A 57 -6.00 -13.73 -6.18
CA VAL A 57 -5.86 -15.10 -6.68
C VAL A 57 -6.62 -15.18 -7.98
N ILE A 58 -5.97 -15.69 -9.02
CA ILE A 58 -6.60 -15.97 -10.31
C ILE A 58 -6.69 -17.48 -10.40
N GLU A 59 -7.90 -17.99 -10.51
CA GLU A 59 -8.17 -19.40 -10.73
C GLU A 59 -8.67 -19.58 -12.18
N ARG A 60 -8.08 -20.56 -12.86
CA ARG A 60 -8.39 -20.89 -14.25
C ARG A 60 -8.62 -22.38 -14.37
N SER A 61 -9.78 -22.78 -14.89
CA SER A 61 -10.03 -24.12 -15.41
C SER A 61 -10.36 -24.00 -16.90
N GLY A 62 -10.21 -25.04 -17.71
CA GLY A 62 -10.25 -24.94 -19.19
C GLY A 62 -11.39 -24.11 -19.80
N LYS A 63 -12.53 -23.96 -19.12
CA LYS A 63 -13.68 -23.13 -19.56
C LYS A 63 -13.97 -21.91 -18.67
N SER A 64 -13.23 -21.67 -17.59
CA SER A 64 -13.53 -20.61 -16.63
C SER A 64 -12.26 -19.90 -16.15
N CYS A 65 -12.36 -18.59 -15.96
CA CYS A 65 -11.32 -17.77 -15.33
C CYS A 65 -12.00 -16.79 -14.37
N TRP A 66 -11.64 -16.83 -13.10
CA TRP A 66 -12.19 -15.93 -12.10
C TRP A 66 -11.09 -15.40 -11.17
N THR A 67 -11.33 -14.24 -10.57
CA THR A 67 -10.37 -13.56 -9.70
C THR A 67 -11.00 -13.27 -8.35
N HIS A 68 -10.37 -13.73 -7.27
CA HIS A 68 -10.85 -13.53 -5.90
C HIS A 68 -9.72 -13.10 -4.96
N TRP A 69 -10.05 -12.85 -3.69
CA TRP A 69 -9.04 -12.59 -2.65
C TRP A 69 -8.53 -13.89 -2.04
N ARG A 70 -7.43 -13.83 -1.29
CA ARG A 70 -6.98 -14.97 -0.48
C ARG A 70 -7.87 -15.12 0.77
N TRP A 71 -8.48 -16.28 0.91
CA TRP A 71 -9.32 -16.62 2.07
C TRP A 71 -8.46 -16.86 3.31
N ASN A 72 -7.42 -17.69 3.16
CA ASN A 72 -6.52 -18.04 4.25
C ASN A 72 -5.33 -17.06 4.32
N CYS A 73 -5.51 -15.97 5.08
CA CYS A 73 -4.48 -14.98 5.34
C CYS A 73 -4.66 -14.36 6.74
N PRO A 74 -3.62 -13.76 7.33
CA PRO A 74 -3.76 -13.01 8.58
C PRO A 74 -4.72 -11.83 8.38
N LYS A 75 -5.95 -11.97 8.89
CA LYS A 75 -7.04 -10.99 8.70
C LYS A 75 -6.63 -9.59 9.16
N PHE A 76 -5.89 -9.51 10.27
CA PHE A 76 -5.36 -8.26 10.82
C PHE A 76 -4.41 -7.54 9.85
N LEU A 77 -3.51 -8.26 9.19
CA LEU A 77 -2.58 -7.64 8.22
C LEU A 77 -3.32 -7.17 6.98
N ARG A 78 -4.25 -8.00 6.47
CA ARG A 78 -5.11 -7.61 5.35
C ARG A 78 -5.88 -6.32 5.65
N GLN A 79 -6.51 -6.27 6.83
CA GLN A 79 -7.22 -5.07 7.29
C GLN A 79 -6.29 -3.88 7.42
N THR A 80 -5.09 -4.06 7.97
CA THR A 80 -4.08 -3.00 8.14
C THR A 80 -3.70 -2.34 6.82
N PHE A 81 -3.38 -3.13 5.78
CA PHE A 81 -3.05 -2.58 4.48
C PHE A 81 -4.26 -1.95 3.77
N HIS A 82 -5.45 -2.50 3.95
CA HIS A 82 -6.68 -1.94 3.39
C HIS A 82 -7.03 -0.58 4.02
N GLU A 83 -6.96 -0.47 5.34
CA GLU A 83 -7.22 0.78 6.08
C GLU A 83 -6.15 1.83 5.77
N PHE A 84 -4.88 1.45 5.73
CA PHE A 84 -3.80 2.36 5.33
C PHE A 84 -4.00 2.89 3.93
N ALA A 85 -4.29 2.02 2.96
CA ALA A 85 -4.56 2.46 1.59
C ALA A 85 -5.74 3.44 1.53
N LYS A 86 -6.82 3.18 2.27
CA LYS A 86 -7.96 4.10 2.36
C LYS A 86 -7.55 5.45 2.95
N ASN A 87 -6.78 5.46 4.04
CA ASN A 87 -6.36 6.69 4.72
C ASN A 87 -5.33 7.51 3.92
N SER A 88 -4.59 6.86 3.01
CA SER A 88 -3.65 7.53 2.12
C SER A 88 -4.33 8.37 1.03
N ILE A 89 -5.58 8.04 0.65
CA ILE A 89 -6.32 8.71 -0.43
C ILE A 89 -6.38 10.24 -0.24
N PRO A 90 -6.87 10.78 0.89
CA PRO A 90 -6.93 12.23 1.09
C PRO A 90 -5.57 12.88 1.41
N LYS A 91 -4.49 12.11 1.53
CA LYS A 91 -3.16 12.57 1.98
C LYS A 91 -2.08 12.45 0.92
N SER A 92 -2.39 11.85 -0.23
CA SER A 92 -1.45 11.60 -1.31
C SER A 92 -2.14 11.75 -2.66
N ALA A 93 -1.61 12.65 -3.49
CA ALA A 93 -2.23 13.02 -4.76
C ALA A 93 -2.27 11.84 -5.73
N TRP A 94 -1.19 11.04 -5.81
CA TRP A 94 -1.17 9.85 -6.66
C TRP A 94 -2.07 8.75 -6.14
N ALA A 95 -2.20 8.62 -4.82
CA ALA A 95 -3.08 7.62 -4.21
C ALA A 95 -4.55 7.94 -4.54
N HIS A 96 -4.93 9.21 -4.46
CA HIS A 96 -6.23 9.72 -4.89
C HIS A 96 -6.48 9.44 -6.38
N ALA A 97 -5.58 9.91 -7.25
CA ALA A 97 -5.71 9.72 -8.70
C ALA A 97 -5.78 8.24 -9.10
N PHE A 98 -4.98 7.37 -8.45
CA PHE A 98 -5.05 5.94 -8.69
C PHE A 98 -6.36 5.32 -8.20
N TYR A 99 -6.89 5.74 -7.05
CA TYR A 99 -8.18 5.26 -6.56
C TYR A 99 -9.30 5.64 -7.54
N GLU A 100 -9.36 6.89 -7.98
CA GLU A 100 -10.35 7.37 -8.94
C GLU A 100 -10.23 6.67 -10.30
N LEU A 101 -9.01 6.44 -10.79
CA LEU A 101 -8.77 5.65 -12.00
C LEU A 101 -9.34 4.22 -11.88
N GLN A 102 -9.20 3.60 -10.70
CA GLN A 102 -9.73 2.26 -10.51
C GLN A 102 -11.26 2.26 -10.40
N LYS A 103 -11.84 3.31 -9.84
CA LYS A 103 -13.28 3.55 -9.81
C LYS A 103 -13.86 3.78 -11.21
N SER A 104 -13.21 4.59 -12.06
CA SER A 104 -13.63 4.84 -13.44
C SER A 104 -13.55 3.59 -14.32
N ARG A 105 -12.66 2.64 -13.99
CA ARG A 105 -12.59 1.30 -14.60
C ARG A 105 -13.69 0.34 -14.11
N GLY A 106 -14.71 0.83 -13.41
CA GLY A 106 -15.84 0.03 -12.94
C GLY A 106 -15.56 -0.79 -11.67
N LYS A 107 -14.43 -0.60 -10.99
CA LYS A 107 -14.18 -1.34 -9.73
C LYS A 107 -15.09 -0.82 -8.60
N GLY A 108 -15.61 -1.75 -7.80
CA GLY A 108 -16.21 -1.45 -6.52
C GLY A 108 -15.22 -0.77 -5.55
N HIS A 109 -15.73 -0.04 -4.56
CA HIS A 109 -14.92 0.73 -3.60
C HIS A 109 -13.78 -0.08 -2.95
N ASN A 110 -14.11 -1.22 -2.33
CA ASN A 110 -13.12 -2.08 -1.67
C ASN A 110 -12.13 -2.71 -2.66
N ALA A 111 -12.54 -2.96 -3.91
CA ALA A 111 -11.65 -3.47 -4.94
C ALA A 111 -10.66 -2.41 -5.43
N ALA A 112 -11.07 -1.14 -5.49
CA ALA A 112 -10.19 -0.01 -5.76
C ALA A 112 -9.18 0.20 -4.62
N ILE A 113 -9.64 0.22 -3.36
CA ILE A 113 -8.75 0.32 -2.18
C ILE A 113 -7.75 -0.82 -2.13
N ARG A 114 -8.17 -2.07 -2.35
CA ARG A 114 -7.24 -3.22 -2.37
C ARG A 114 -6.24 -3.13 -3.52
N SER A 115 -6.64 -2.59 -4.67
CA SER A 115 -5.69 -2.30 -5.76
C SER A 115 -4.65 -1.26 -5.34
N LEU A 116 -5.06 -0.24 -4.57
CA LEU A 116 -4.16 0.78 -4.03
C LEU A 116 -3.23 0.19 -2.96
N ALA A 117 -3.76 -0.62 -2.05
CA ALA A 117 -2.98 -1.38 -1.06
C ALA A 117 -1.92 -2.26 -1.75
N PHE A 118 -2.26 -2.89 -2.88
CA PHE A 118 -1.31 -3.66 -3.67
C PHE A 118 -0.11 -2.81 -4.12
N LYS A 119 -0.33 -1.57 -4.59
CA LYS A 119 0.77 -0.64 -4.92
C LYS A 119 1.55 -0.23 -3.68
N TRP A 120 0.87 0.14 -2.59
CA TRP A 120 1.51 0.56 -1.35
C TRP A 120 2.44 -0.50 -0.75
N VAL A 121 2.04 -1.77 -0.73
CA VAL A 121 2.89 -2.85 -0.22
C VAL A 121 4.23 -2.91 -0.96
N ARG A 122 4.26 -2.63 -2.28
CA ARG A 122 5.52 -2.59 -3.06
C ARG A 122 6.39 -1.43 -2.66
N ILE A 123 5.80 -0.25 -2.49
CA ILE A 123 6.50 0.97 -2.08
C ILE A 123 7.09 0.78 -0.67
N ILE A 124 6.25 0.35 0.28
CA ILE A 124 6.68 0.12 1.67
C ILE A 124 7.75 -0.97 1.73
N HIS A 125 7.61 -2.06 0.96
CA HIS A 125 8.64 -3.10 0.90
C HIS A 125 9.99 -2.56 0.43
N THR A 126 10.00 -1.70 -0.59
CA THR A 126 11.24 -1.04 -1.04
C THR A 126 11.81 -0.11 0.03
N CYS A 127 11.00 0.80 0.58
CA CYS A 127 11.41 1.71 1.67
C CYS A 127 11.95 0.95 2.88
N TRP A 128 11.29 -0.15 3.24
CA TRP A 128 11.74 -1.06 4.27
C TRP A 128 13.12 -1.61 3.88
N GLN A 129 13.24 -2.37 2.78
CA GLN A 129 14.51 -3.00 2.39
C GLN A 129 15.70 -2.03 2.30
N THR A 130 15.49 -0.83 1.75
CA THR A 130 16.54 0.18 1.58
C THR A 130 16.74 1.09 2.78
N ARG A 131 15.93 0.96 3.84
CA ARG A 131 15.91 1.86 5.00
C ARG A 131 15.79 3.33 4.60
N THR A 132 14.94 3.59 3.60
CA THR A 132 14.71 4.93 3.08
C THR A 132 13.27 5.31 3.34
N PRO A 133 12.98 6.42 4.04
CA PRO A 133 11.62 6.85 4.27
C PRO A 133 10.91 7.14 2.95
N TYR A 134 9.60 7.03 2.95
CA TYR A 134 8.80 7.35 1.79
C TYR A 134 8.86 8.86 1.51
N HIS A 135 9.00 9.21 0.22
CA HIS A 135 8.97 10.59 -0.25
C HIS A 135 8.12 10.65 -1.52
N GLU A 136 7.03 11.42 -1.47
CA GLU A 136 6.01 11.40 -2.53
C GLU A 136 6.53 11.95 -3.86
N GLN A 137 7.28 13.05 -3.82
CA GLN A 137 7.88 13.68 -4.98
C GLN A 137 8.83 12.73 -5.73
N LEU A 138 9.66 11.98 -5.01
CA LEU A 138 10.55 11.00 -5.60
C LEU A 138 9.76 9.83 -6.24
N TYR A 139 8.62 9.44 -5.66
CA TYR A 139 7.74 8.45 -6.26
C TYR A 139 7.11 8.98 -7.56
N MET A 140 6.65 10.24 -7.56
CA MET A 140 6.09 10.90 -8.74
C MET A 140 7.11 11.04 -9.87
N GLN A 141 8.33 11.48 -9.58
CA GLN A 141 9.43 11.55 -10.56
C GLN A 141 9.70 10.18 -11.19
N ARG A 142 9.67 9.10 -10.40
CA ARG A 142 9.81 7.73 -10.93
C ARG A 142 8.63 7.29 -11.80
N LEU A 143 7.43 7.79 -11.55
CA LEU A 143 6.26 7.54 -12.41
C LEU A 143 6.39 8.29 -13.74
N GLU A 144 6.86 9.54 -13.71
CA GLU A 144 7.15 10.36 -14.88
C GLU A 144 8.21 9.73 -15.78
N GLN A 145 9.35 9.34 -15.21
CA GLN A 145 10.42 8.66 -15.93
C GLN A 145 9.97 7.35 -16.60
N ARG A 146 8.93 6.71 -16.07
CA ARG A 146 8.36 5.46 -16.60
C ARG A 146 7.18 5.67 -17.53
N GLY A 147 6.80 6.92 -17.84
CA GLY A 147 5.64 7.24 -18.68
C GLY A 147 4.33 6.74 -18.09
N SER A 148 4.17 6.78 -16.76
CA SER A 148 2.94 6.31 -16.14
C SER A 148 1.78 7.27 -16.40
N PRO A 149 0.59 6.79 -16.83
CA PRO A 149 -0.58 7.64 -17.04
C PRO A 149 -1.12 8.25 -15.73
N LEU A 150 -0.60 7.83 -14.57
CA LEU A 150 -0.96 8.44 -13.30
C LEU A 150 -0.45 9.87 -13.15
N VAL A 151 0.61 10.25 -13.86
CA VAL A 151 1.14 11.61 -13.80
C VAL A 151 0.11 12.60 -14.35
N ASP A 152 -0.44 12.30 -15.52
CA ASP A 152 -1.47 13.14 -16.17
C ASP A 152 -2.74 13.22 -15.31
N LEU A 153 -3.12 12.10 -14.69
CA LEU A 153 -4.29 12.04 -13.81
C LEU A 153 -4.11 12.86 -12.53
N VAL A 154 -2.90 12.86 -11.95
CA VAL A 154 -2.57 13.72 -10.81
C VAL A 154 -2.62 15.18 -11.24
N ALA A 155 -1.99 15.53 -12.35
CA ALA A 155 -2.01 16.90 -12.88
C ALA A 155 -3.44 17.38 -13.18
N ALA A 156 -4.30 16.53 -13.72
CA ALA A 156 -5.70 16.83 -13.96
C ALA A 156 -6.49 17.00 -12.65
N SER A 157 -6.27 16.15 -11.65
CA SER A 157 -6.93 16.26 -10.34
C SER A 157 -6.56 17.54 -9.60
N THR A 158 -5.31 18.00 -9.71
CA THR A 158 -4.85 19.25 -9.07
C THR A 158 -5.45 20.50 -9.72
N ARG A 159 -5.84 20.45 -11.01
CA ARG A 159 -6.45 21.59 -11.72
C ARG A 159 -7.94 21.78 -11.41
N VAL A 160 -8.58 20.77 -10.83
CA VAL A 160 -10.03 20.75 -10.54
C VAL A 160 -10.33 21.04 -9.07
N ALA A 161 -9.31 21.04 -8.21
CA ALA A 161 -9.39 21.33 -6.77
C ALA A 161 -9.06 22.81 -6.49
#